data_AF-A0A4U9UPN8-F1
#
_entry.id   AF-A0A4U9UPN8-F1
#
_cell.length_a   1.000
_cell.length_b   1.000
_cell.length_c   1.000
_cell.angle_alpha   90.00
_cell.angle_beta   90.00
_cell.angle_gamma   90.00
#
_symmetry.space_group_name_H-M   'P 1'
#
loop_
_entity.id
_entity.type
_entity.pdbx_description
1 polymer ?
#
loop_
_entity_poly.entity_id
_entity_poly.type
_entity_poly.pdbx_seq_one_letter_code
_entity_poly.pdbx_strand_id
1 'polypeptide(L)'
;MALLEKFPASAQAAETVSLARQSIHNILRGNDDRLLVVIGPCSIHDTKAAKEYAARLMTLRQELNGELEVVMRVYFEKPRTTVGWKGLINDPQMDNSFQIKRRPAPGA
;
A
#
# COMPACT_ATOMS: atom_id res chain seq x y z
N MET A 1 -19.75 5.19 -1.02
CA MET A 1 -19.32 6.12 -2.08
C MET A 1 -18.44 7.27 -1.59
N ALA A 2 -18.69 7.89 -0.42
CA ALA A 2 -17.96 9.08 0.06
C ALA A 2 -16.41 9.03 0.07
N LEU A 3 -15.77 7.87 0.19
CA LEU A 3 -14.30 7.79 0.21
C LEU A 3 -13.67 7.95 -1.18
N LEU A 4 -14.29 7.35 -2.21
CA LEU A 4 -13.80 7.41 -3.59
C LEU A 4 -13.92 8.83 -4.16
N GLU A 5 -14.99 9.55 -3.79
CA GLU A 5 -15.17 10.95 -4.17
C GLU A 5 -14.20 11.88 -3.44
N LYS A 6 -13.89 11.59 -2.17
CA LYS A 6 -12.97 12.39 -1.36
C LYS A 6 -11.51 12.19 -1.73
N PHE A 7 -11.14 10.99 -2.18
CA PHE A 7 -9.79 10.64 -2.60
C PHE A 7 -9.83 9.96 -3.97
N PRO A 8 -10.16 10.71 -5.04
CA PRO A 8 -10.16 10.16 -6.38
C PRO A 8 -8.73 9.77 -6.78
N ALA A 9 -8.58 8.67 -7.49
CA ALA A 9 -7.30 8.29 -8.05
C ALA A 9 -6.89 9.33 -9.10
N SER A 10 -5.63 9.78 -9.05
CA SER A 10 -5.05 10.54 -10.16
C SER A 10 -4.87 9.66 -11.38
N ALA A 11 -4.73 10.26 -12.57
CA ALA A 11 -4.44 9.52 -13.79
C ALA A 11 -3.18 8.63 -13.63
N GLN A 12 -2.13 9.16 -13.02
CA GLN A 12 -0.90 8.42 -12.70
C GLN A 12 -1.16 7.22 -11.78
N ALA A 13 -1.99 7.38 -10.74
CA ALA A 13 -2.31 6.29 -9.82
C ALA A 13 -3.12 5.19 -10.53
N ALA A 14 -4.09 5.58 -11.36
CA ALA A 14 -4.88 4.65 -12.15
C ALA A 14 -4.01 3.85 -13.14
N GLU A 15 -3.11 4.52 -13.85
CA GLU A 15 -2.16 3.90 -14.78
C GLU A 15 -1.21 2.95 -14.05
N THR A 16 -0.63 3.38 -12.92
CA THR A 16 0.26 2.54 -12.09
C THR A 16 -0.43 1.23 -11.69
N VAL A 17 -1.69 1.30 -11.26
CA VAL A 17 -2.47 0.11 -10.88
C VAL A 17 -2.78 -0.77 -12.10
N SER A 18 -3.14 -0.16 -13.23
CA SER A 18 -3.46 -0.88 -14.46
C SER A 18 -2.24 -1.65 -14.99
N LEU A 19 -1.09 -0.97 -15.12
CA LEU A 19 0.16 -1.56 -15.59
C LEU A 19 0.65 -2.68 -14.67
N ALA A 20 0.67 -2.44 -13.35
CA ALA A 20 1.08 -3.47 -12.40
C ALA A 20 0.21 -4.73 -12.47
N ARG A 21 -1.11 -4.57 -12.61
CA ARG A 21 -2.03 -5.71 -12.80
C ARG A 21 -1.76 -6.47 -14.08
N GLN A 22 -1.47 -5.76 -15.18
CA GLN A 22 -1.14 -6.40 -16.45
C GLN A 22 0.21 -7.15 -16.38
N SER A 23 1.24 -6.56 -15.77
CA SER A 23 2.53 -7.22 -15.56
C SER A 23 2.38 -8.48 -14.71
N ILE A 24 1.66 -8.39 -13.59
CA ILE A 24 1.36 -9.57 -12.75
C ILE A 24 0.59 -10.62 -13.54
N HIS A 25 -0.38 -10.23 -14.36
CA HIS A 25 -1.12 -11.16 -15.22
C HIS A 25 -0.18 -11.91 -16.17
N ASN A 26 0.75 -11.21 -16.82
CA ASN A 26 1.70 -11.81 -17.75
C ASN A 26 2.64 -12.79 -17.04
N ILE A 27 3.16 -12.42 -15.85
CA ILE A 27 4.01 -13.29 -15.03
C ILE A 27 3.26 -14.57 -14.64
N LEU A 28 2.02 -14.46 -14.15
CA LEU A 28 1.22 -15.61 -13.75
C LEU A 28 0.83 -16.51 -14.94
N ARG A 29 0.82 -15.97 -16.16
CA ARG A 29 0.60 -16.71 -17.40
C ARG A 29 1.88 -17.33 -17.98
N GLY A 30 3.06 -16.98 -17.46
CA GLY A 30 4.34 -17.40 -18.01
C GLY A 30 4.76 -16.65 -19.29
N ASN A 31 4.12 -15.52 -19.57
CA ASN A 31 4.44 -14.66 -20.72
C ASN A 31 5.48 -13.56 -20.39
N ASP A 32 5.89 -13.48 -19.13
CA ASP A 32 6.90 -12.58 -18.58
C ASP A 32 7.69 -13.42 -17.57
N ASP A 33 9.01 -13.52 -17.75
CA ASP A 33 9.92 -14.37 -16.96
C ASP A 33 10.43 -13.67 -15.70
N ARG A 34 10.06 -12.40 -15.49
CA ARG A 34 10.39 -11.65 -14.29
C ARG A 34 9.75 -12.24 -13.04
N LEU A 35 10.42 -12.07 -11.91
CA LEU A 35 9.90 -12.48 -10.61
C LEU A 35 9.01 -11.39 -10.00
N LEU A 36 7.77 -11.75 -9.64
CA LEU A 36 6.91 -10.89 -8.83
C LEU A 36 7.41 -10.88 -7.37
N VAL A 37 7.74 -9.69 -6.87
CA VAL A 37 8.24 -9.49 -5.49
C VAL A 37 7.30 -8.57 -4.73
N VAL A 38 6.57 -9.13 -3.75
CA VAL A 38 5.75 -8.35 -2.82
C VAL A 38 6.53 -8.08 -1.54
N ILE A 39 7.06 -6.87 -1.38
CA ILE A 39 7.99 -6.51 -0.30
C ILE A 39 7.60 -5.19 0.37
N GLY A 40 7.79 -5.11 1.69
CA GLY A 40 7.52 -3.90 2.45
C GLY A 40 7.33 -4.17 3.94
N PRO A 41 7.03 -3.12 4.72
CA PRO A 41 6.79 -3.24 6.14
C PRO A 41 5.70 -4.25 6.45
N CYS A 42 5.82 -4.92 7.60
CA CYS A 42 4.86 -5.95 7.98
C CYS A 42 3.44 -5.37 8.14
N SER A 43 3.31 -4.15 8.67
CA SER A 43 2.12 -3.29 8.69
C SER A 43 2.56 -1.83 8.68
N ILE A 44 1.75 -0.97 8.07
CA ILE A 44 1.95 0.48 8.07
C ILE A 44 1.28 1.07 9.32
N HIS A 45 2.05 1.79 10.13
CA HIS A 45 1.56 2.56 11.29
C HIS A 45 1.96 4.04 11.22
N ASP A 46 3.04 4.38 10.49
CA ASP A 46 3.45 5.74 10.20
C ASP A 46 3.43 5.99 8.68
N THR A 47 2.65 6.99 8.25
CA THR A 47 2.52 7.38 6.84
C THR A 47 3.75 8.09 6.29
N LYS A 48 4.53 8.78 7.12
CA LYS A 48 5.75 9.47 6.69
C LYS A 48 6.85 8.45 6.40
N ALA A 49 7.11 7.55 7.34
CA ALA A 49 8.03 6.43 7.13
C ALA A 49 7.61 5.54 5.93
N ALA A 50 6.30 5.32 5.74
CA ALA A 50 5.80 4.57 4.59
C ALA A 50 6.15 5.24 3.24
N LYS A 51 5.99 6.56 3.14
CA LYS A 51 6.34 7.31 1.93
C LYS A 51 7.84 7.34 1.68
N GLU A 52 8.64 7.49 2.73
CA GLU A 52 10.10 7.42 2.62
C GLU A 52 10.57 6.05 2.14
N TYR A 53 10.00 4.97 2.70
CA TYR A 53 10.25 3.62 2.23
C TYR A 53 9.84 3.43 0.77
N ALA A 54 8.67 3.93 0.38
CA ALA A 54 8.19 3.86 -1.00
C ALA A 54 9.14 4.58 -1.98
N ALA A 55 9.70 5.74 -1.59
CA ALA A 55 10.66 6.47 -2.41
C ALA A 55 11.95 5.66 -2.63
N ARG A 56 12.49 5.04 -1.58
CA ARG A 56 13.66 4.16 -1.68
C ARG A 56 13.38 2.91 -2.53
N LEU A 57 12.21 2.30 -2.34
CA LEU A 57 11.79 1.13 -3.10
C LEU A 57 11.57 1.45 -4.58
N MET A 58 11.11 2.66 -4.91
CA MET A 58 10.92 3.09 -6.29
C MET A 58 12.24 3.09 -7.08
N THR A 59 13.33 3.57 -6.47
CA THR A 59 14.67 3.50 -7.08
C THR A 59 15.06 2.07 -7.43
N LEU A 60 14.88 1.14 -6.48
CA LEU A 60 15.17 -0.29 -6.71
C LEU A 60 14.23 -0.92 -7.75
N ARG A 61 12.94 -0.55 -7.74
CA ARG A 61 11.97 -1.00 -8.75
C ARG A 61 12.40 -0.59 -10.15
N GLN A 62 12.98 0.60 -10.31
CA GLN A 62 13.47 1.09 -11.60
C GLN A 62 14.76 0.37 -12.02
N GLU A 63 15.70 0.23 -11.09
CA GLU A 63 17.00 -0.42 -11.33
C GLU A 63 16.86 -1.91 -11.71
N LEU A 64 15.92 -2.61 -11.06
CA LEU A 64 15.73 -4.06 -11.23
C LEU A 64 14.56 -4.42 -12.14
N ASN A 65 14.03 -3.46 -12.93
CA ASN A 65 12.77 -3.64 -13.67
C ASN A 65 12.83 -4.74 -14.75
N GLY A 66 14.03 -5.10 -15.22
CA GLY A 66 14.26 -6.13 -16.22
C GLY A 66 14.15 -7.55 -15.68
N GLU A 67 14.32 -7.73 -14.37
CA GLU A 67 14.28 -9.05 -13.71
C GLU A 67 13.12 -9.17 -12.72
N LEU A 68 12.68 -8.05 -12.13
CA LEU A 68 11.71 -8.04 -11.03
C LEU A 68 10.51 -7.14 -11.33
N GLU A 69 9.32 -7.62 -10.96
CA GLU A 69 8.12 -6.81 -10.79
C GLU A 69 7.90 -6.54 -9.30
N VAL A 70 8.42 -5.41 -8.81
CA VAL A 70 8.43 -5.09 -7.37
C VAL A 70 7.16 -4.36 -6.94
N VAL A 71 6.33 -4.98 -6.10
CA VAL A 71 5.10 -4.38 -5.56
C VAL A 71 5.26 -4.10 -4.07
N MET A 72 5.04 -2.84 -3.67
CA MET A 72 5.11 -2.47 -2.25
C MET A 72 3.98 -3.13 -1.46
N ARG A 73 4.34 -3.80 -0.37
CA ARG A 73 3.40 -4.28 0.64
C ARG A 73 2.89 -3.11 1.49
N VAL A 74 1.60 -2.78 1.33
CA VAL A 74 0.92 -1.71 2.09
C VAL A 74 -0.24 -2.31 2.90
N TYR A 75 0.07 -2.93 4.04
CA TYR A 75 -0.95 -3.59 4.89
C TYR A 75 -1.35 -2.67 6.04
N PHE A 76 -2.63 -2.29 6.08
CA PHE A 76 -3.18 -1.43 7.14
C PHE A 76 -3.77 -2.20 8.31
N GLU A 77 -3.96 -3.51 8.17
CA GLU A 77 -4.57 -4.37 9.19
C GLU A 77 -3.68 -5.57 9.49
N LYS A 78 -3.82 -6.05 10.73
CA LYS A 78 -3.15 -7.25 11.21
C LYS A 78 -4.21 -8.18 11.77
N PRO A 79 -4.53 -9.30 11.11
CA PRO A 79 -5.39 -10.31 11.71
C PRO A 79 -4.69 -10.83 12.98
N ARG A 80 -5.39 -10.78 14.11
CA ARG A 80 -4.94 -11.23 15.43
C ARG A 80 -6.00 -12.16 16.00
N THR A 81 -5.57 -13.23 16.66
CA THR A 81 -6.42 -14.28 17.24
C THR A 81 -6.79 -14.04 18.71
N THR A 82 -6.12 -13.11 19.41
CA THR A 82 -6.33 -12.88 20.86
C THR A 82 -6.45 -11.38 21.22
N VAL A 83 -5.35 -10.68 21.51
CA VAL A 83 -5.35 -9.24 21.88
C VAL A 83 -4.09 -8.56 21.33
N GLY A 84 -4.22 -7.36 20.76
CA GLY A 84 -3.12 -6.58 20.21
C GLY A 84 -3.59 -5.52 19.21
N TRP A 85 -2.72 -4.57 18.86
CA TRP A 85 -3.04 -3.47 17.94
C TRP A 85 -3.57 -3.99 16.60
N LYS A 86 -4.78 -3.55 16.22
CA LYS A 86 -5.57 -4.11 15.10
C LYS A 86 -5.28 -3.44 13.75
N GLY A 87 -4.36 -2.48 13.68
CA GLY A 87 -3.95 -1.80 12.45
C GLY A 87 -4.33 -0.32 12.38
N LEU A 88 -3.75 0.40 11.41
CA LEU A 88 -3.87 1.84 11.23
C LEU A 88 -5.33 2.29 10.99
N ILE A 89 -6.13 1.45 10.32
CA ILE A 89 -7.55 1.76 10.10
C ILE A 89 -8.34 1.66 11.42
N ASN A 90 -7.98 0.72 12.28
CA ASN A 90 -8.70 0.47 13.52
C ASN A 90 -8.25 1.40 14.66
N ASP A 91 -6.97 1.71 14.74
CA ASP A 91 -6.41 2.54 15.80
C ASP A 91 -5.20 3.34 15.29
N PRO A 92 -5.43 4.48 14.62
CA PRO A 92 -4.35 5.25 13.99
C PRO A 92 -3.30 5.79 14.96
N GLN A 93 -3.64 5.94 16.24
CA GLN A 93 -2.79 6.56 17.27
C GLN A 93 -2.07 5.52 18.15
N MET A 94 -2.38 4.22 17.99
CA MET A 94 -1.85 3.13 18.83
C MET A 94 -2.14 3.35 20.33
N ASP A 95 -3.25 4.00 20.65
CA ASP A 95 -3.64 4.37 22.01
C ASP A 95 -4.90 3.63 22.50
N ASN A 96 -5.38 2.64 21.73
CA ASN A 96 -6.66 1.94 21.94
C ASN A 96 -7.89 2.85 21.84
N SER A 97 -7.82 3.99 21.14
CA SER A 97 -8.98 4.88 20.96
C SER A 97 -9.99 4.38 19.92
N PHE A 98 -9.67 3.32 19.16
CA PHE A 98 -10.56 2.67 18.18
C PHE A 98 -11.23 3.65 17.19
N GLN A 99 -10.52 4.69 16.75
CA GLN A 99 -11.06 5.76 15.90
C GLN A 99 -11.19 5.35 14.42
N ILE A 100 -12.10 4.41 14.13
CA ILE A 100 -12.37 3.87 12.79
C ILE A 100 -12.94 4.93 11.81
N LYS A 101 -13.48 6.05 12.34
CA LYS A 101 -14.04 7.16 11.54
C LYS A 101 -13.41 8.50 11.91
N ARG A 102 -12.29 8.88 11.29
CA ARG A 102 -11.89 10.29 11.31
C ARG A 102 -12.65 11.06 10.22
N ARG A 103 -13.77 11.68 10.60
CA ARG A 103 -14.27 12.87 9.93
C ARG A 103 -13.18 13.94 10.13
N PRO A 104 -12.62 14.57 9.08
CA PRO A 104 -11.83 15.78 9.32
C PRO A 104 -12.77 16.80 9.95
N ALA A 105 -12.39 17.34 11.10
CA ALA A 105 -13.02 18.54 11.60
C ALA A 105 -12.80 19.66 10.56
N PRO A 106 -13.81 20.48 10.26
CA PRO A 106 -13.60 21.65 9.42
C PRO A 106 -12.74 22.66 10.19
N GLY A 107 -11.55 22.98 9.66
CA GLY A 107 -10.72 24.10 10.11
C GLY A 107 -9.67 23.78 11.17
N ALA A 108 -8.51 23.29 10.73
CA ALA A 108 -7.21 23.50 11.37
C ALA A 108 -6.14 23.55 10.27
#